data_AF-A0AAF0QE04-F1
#
_entry.id   AF-A0AAF0QE04-F1
#
_cell.length_a   1.000
_cell.length_b   1.000
_cell.length_c   1.000
_cell.angle_alpha   90.00
_cell.angle_beta   90.00
_cell.angle_gamma   90.00
#
_symmetry.space_group_name_H-M   'P 1'
#
loop_
_entity.id
_entity.type
_entity.pdbx_description
1 polymer ?
#
loop_
_entity_poly.entity_id
_entity_poly.type
_entity_poly.pdbx_seq_one_letter_code
_entity_poly.pdbx_strand_id
1 'polypeptide(L)' 'MNVLKTTRFYCHYSWGSKKQLFDVFNRYQSYECGKINGNDYECFWKVQDDGFYFGGHNSPESYSKKYDWN' A
#
# COMPACT_ATOMS: atom_id res chain seq x y z
N MET A 1 14.27 13.56 -4.36
CA MET A 1 12.83 13.80 -4.58
C MET A 1 12.40 13.02 -5.80
N ASN A 2 11.39 12.15 -5.72
CA ASN A 2 10.97 11.31 -6.85
C ASN A 2 9.92 12.05 -7.69
N VAL A 3 10.39 13.00 -8.50
CA VAL A 3 9.57 14.04 -9.14
C VAL A 3 8.55 13.49 -10.15
N LEU A 4 8.72 12.24 -10.62
CA LEU A 4 7.87 11.61 -11.63
C LEU A 4 7.08 10.39 -11.12
N LYS A 5 7.08 10.12 -9.80
CA LYS A 5 6.45 8.92 -9.21
C LYS A 5 6.92 7.61 -9.87
N THR A 6 8.17 7.55 -10.36
CA THR A 6 8.68 6.43 -11.16
C THR A 6 9.27 5.31 -10.32
N THR A 7 9.68 5.60 -9.08
CA THR A 7 10.17 4.55 -8.20
C THR A 7 9.02 3.68 -7.71
N ARG A 8 9.12 2.40 -8.06
CA ARG A 8 8.29 1.32 -7.56
C ARG A 8 8.94 0.73 -6.31
N PHE A 9 8.19 0.66 -5.23
CA PHE A 9 8.55 -0.12 -4.06
C PHE A 9 7.68 -1.37 -4.03
N TYR A 10 8.30 -2.51 -3.79
CA TYR A 10 7.61 -3.79 -3.67
C TYR A 10 8.12 -4.53 -2.44
N CYS A 11 7.26 -5.37 -1.87
CA CYS A 11 7.56 -6.24 -0.76
C CYS A 11 7.21 -7.68 -1.14
N HIS A 12 7.99 -8.63 -0.63
CA HIS A 12 7.66 -10.04 -0.72
C HIS A 12 7.08 -10.45 0.63
N TYR A 13 5.79 -10.79 0.65
CA TYR A 13 5.10 -11.24 1.85
C TYR A 13 5.07 -12.77 1.89
N SER A 14 5.25 -13.31 3.09
CA SER A 14 5.13 -14.74 3.38
C SER A 14 4.22 -14.91 4.60
N TRP A 15 3.14 -15.68 4.45
CA TRP A 15 2.17 -15.95 5.50
C TRP A 15 1.75 -17.42 5.47
N GLY A 16 2.26 -18.22 6.41
CA GLY A 16 2.09 -19.68 6.37
C GLY A 16 2.64 -20.27 5.05
N SER A 17 1.77 -20.90 4.27
CA SER A 17 2.12 -21.42 2.93
C SER A 17 1.98 -20.40 1.79
N LYS A 18 1.40 -19.23 2.05
CA LYS A 18 1.16 -18.18 1.05
C LYS A 18 2.43 -17.34 0.83
N LYS A 19 2.76 -17.04 -0.42
CA LYS A 19 3.87 -16.17 -0.82
C LYS A 19 3.41 -15.25 -1.94
N GLN A 20 3.62 -13.95 -1.79
CA GLN A 20 3.18 -12.98 -2.78
C GLN A 20 4.14 -11.81 -2.90
N LEU A 21 4.56 -11.53 -4.14
CA LEU A 21 5.22 -10.29 -4.49
C LEU A 21 4.15 -9.21 -4.66
N PHE A 22 4.30 -8.09 -3.96
CA PHE A 22 3.29 -7.06 -3.88
C PHE A 22 3.89 -5.66 -4.02
N ASP A 23 3.29 -4.82 -4.88
CA ASP A 23 3.71 -3.44 -5.07
C ASP A 23 3.10 -2.53 -4.01
N VAL A 24 3.89 -2.21 -2.98
CA VAL A 24 3.45 -1.32 -1.90
C VAL A 24 3.35 0.14 -2.35
N PHE A 25 4.10 0.53 -3.38
CA PHE A 25 4.01 1.88 -3.95
C PHE A 25 4.40 1.89 -5.42
N ASN A 26 3.57 2.54 -6.24
CA ASN A 26 3.85 2.85 -7.63
C ASN A 26 3.10 4.14 -8.02
N ARG A 27 3.31 4.60 -9.26
CA ARG A 27 2.69 5.85 -9.74
C ARG A 27 1.17 5.87 -9.62
N TYR A 28 0.50 4.74 -9.81
CA TYR A 28 -0.95 4.63 -9.74
C TYR A 28 -1.43 4.64 -8.28
N GLN A 29 -0.78 3.85 -7.42
CA GLN A 29 -1.13 3.79 -6.00
C GLN A 29 -0.90 5.13 -5.29
N SER A 30 0.08 5.92 -5.75
CA SER A 30 0.39 7.22 -5.15
C SER A 30 -0.76 8.24 -5.15
N TYR A 31 -1.78 8.05 -6.00
CA TYR A 31 -2.96 8.93 -6.03
C TYR A 31 -3.96 8.62 -4.91
N GLU A 32 -3.88 7.43 -4.30
CA GLU A 32 -4.75 7.02 -3.20
C GLU A 32 -4.13 7.31 -1.82
N CYS A 33 -2.86 7.70 -1.77
CA CYS A 33 -2.15 8.04 -0.53
C CYS A 33 -2.71 9.31 0.12
N GLY A 34 -2.82 9.31 1.44
CA GLY A 34 -3.36 10.43 2.20
C GLY A 34 -2.34 11.54 2.34
N LYS A 35 -2.82 12.78 2.31
CA LYS A 35 -1.97 13.97 2.43
C LYS A 35 -1.77 14.30 3.92
N ILE A 36 -0.52 14.39 4.37
CA ILE A 36 -0.20 14.76 5.75
C ILE A 36 -0.17 16.28 5.89
N ASN A 37 0.81 16.92 5.26
CA ASN A 37 1.01 18.36 5.22
C ASN A 37 1.83 18.73 3.97
N GLY A 38 1.79 19.99 3.52
CA GLY A 38 2.61 20.44 2.39
C GLY A 38 2.54 19.54 1.15
N ASN A 39 3.67 18.90 0.82
CA ASN A 39 3.82 17.90 -0.25
C ASN A 39 4.13 16.50 0.29
N ASP A 40 3.89 16.25 1.58
CA ASP A 40 4.14 14.97 2.23
C ASP A 40 2.87 14.13 2.25
N TYR A 41 3.03 12.86 1.91
CA TYR A 41 1.96 11.89 1.77
C TYR A 41 2.34 10.60 2.48
N GLU A 42 1.33 9.91 2.99
CA GLU A 42 1.47 8.59 3.62
C GLU A 42 0.56 7.58 2.92
N CYS A 43 1.00 6.33 2.93
CA CYS A 43 0.27 5.22 2.35
C CYS A 43 0.40 4.04 3.31
N PHE A 44 -0.72 3.48 3.75
CA PHE A 44 -0.71 2.35 4.68
C PHE A 44 -1.25 1.08 4.02
N TRP A 45 -0.50 0.00 4.22
CA TRP A 45 -0.90 -1.35 3.88
C TRP A 45 -1.08 -2.15 5.15
N LYS A 46 -2.27 -2.72 5.34
CA LYS A 46 -2.55 -3.68 6.40
C LYS A 46 -2.71 -5.06 5.76
N VAL A 47 -1.75 -5.95 6.05
CA VAL A 47 -1.74 -7.33 5.55
C VAL A 47 -2.41 -8.22 6.59
N GLN A 48 -3.43 -8.94 6.18
CA GLN A 48 -4.21 -9.86 7.01
C GLN A 48 -4.20 -11.27 6.40
N ASP A 49 -4.77 -12.23 7.10
CA ASP A 49 -4.85 -13.62 6.66
C ASP A 49 -5.69 -13.80 5.39
N ASP A 50 -6.66 -12.93 5.16
CA ASP A 50 -7.58 -12.96 4.02
C ASP A 50 -7.16 -12.04 2.86
N GLY A 51 -6.24 -11.10 3.06
CA GLY A 51 -5.70 -10.27 1.97
C GLY A 51 -5.01 -8.98 2.40
N PHE A 52 -4.94 -8.04 1.46
CA PHE A 52 -4.21 -6.78 1.55
C PHE A 52 -5.19 -5.61 1.54
N TYR A 53 -5.10 -4.80 2.59
CA TYR A 53 -5.94 -3.63 2.80
C TYR A 53 -5.12 -2.37 2.64
N PHE A 54 -5.70 -1.37 1.97
CA PHE A 54 -5.07 -0.08 1.74
C PHE A 54 -5.83 1.03 2.47
N GLY A 55 -5.09 1.92 3.11
CA GLY A 55 -5.59 3.15 3.71
C GLY A 55 -4.70 4.34 3.37
N GLY A 56 -5.31 5.46 3.01
CA GLY A 56 -4.59 6.72 2.78
C GLY A 56 -4.01 7.30 4.08
N HIS A 57 -4.60 6.97 5.22
CA HIS A 57 -4.15 7.38 6.56
C HIS A 57 -4.12 6.17 7.48
N ASN A 58 -3.41 6.24 8.61
CA ASN A 58 -3.45 5.15 9.57
C ASN A 58 -4.68 5.26 10.50
N SER A 59 -5.88 5.17 9.91
CA SER A 59 -7.14 5.17 10.65
C SER A 59 -7.99 3.96 10.25
N PRO A 60 -8.69 3.30 11.21
CA PRO A 60 -9.47 2.09 10.93
C PRO A 60 -10.46 2.24 9.78
N GLU A 61 -11.10 3.41 9.68
CA GLU A 61 -12.13 3.73 8.68
C GLU A 61 -11.57 3.92 7.26
N SER A 62 -10.27 4.19 7.12
CA SER A 62 -9.65 4.44 5.82
C SER A 62 -9.30 3.14 5.07
N TYR A 63 -9.28 2.00 5.75
CA TYR A 63 -8.82 0.75 5.16
C TYR A 63 -9.91 0.09 4.33
N SER A 64 -9.59 -0.19 3.07
CA SER A 64 -10.41 -1.00 2.17
C SER A 64 -9.61 -2.18 1.64
N LYS A 65 -10.24 -3.36 1.53
CA LYS A 65 -9.59 -4.53 0.93
C LYS A 65 -9.39 -4.26 -0.56
N LYS A 66 -8.16 -4.38 -1.04
CA LYS A 66 -7.81 -4.13 -2.44
C LYS A 66 -7.40 -5.41 -3.18
N TYR A 67 -6.78 -6.35 -2.46
CA TYR A 67 -6.27 -7.58 -3.06
C TYR A 67 -6.46 -8.76 -2.10
N ASP A 68 -6.73 -9.94 -2.66
CA ASP A 68 -6.62 -11.21 -1.96
C ASP A 68 -5.18 -11.73 -2.03
N TRP A 69 -4.92 -12.79 -1.26
CA TRP A 69 -3.73 -13.59 -1.47
C TRP A 69 -3.82 -14.36 -2.79
N ASN A 70 -2.69 -14.47 -3.50
CA ASN A 70 -2.52 -15.38 -4.65
C ASN A 70 -2.40 -16.85 -4.23
#